data_AF-A0A8T4SVE1-F1
#
_entry.id   AF-A0A8T4SVE1-F1
#
_cell.length_a   1.000
_cell.length_b   1.000
_cell.length_c   1.000
_cell.angle_alpha   90.00
_cell.angle_beta   90.00
_cell.angle_gamma   90.00
#
_symmetry.space_group_name_H-M   'P 1'
#
loop_
_entity.id
_entity.type
_entity.pdbx_description
1 polymer ?
#
loop_
_entity_poly.entity_id
_entity_poly.type
_entity_poly.pdbx_seq_one_letter_code
_entity_poly.pdbx_strand_id
1 'polypeptide(L)'
;MKSFSEEKKTTSKRVVLLKKSFVFVFFIILVASSIVLADQEQIMQESKEEGLLDVASVPNEKQLEMIELLLTAENELKYLKRENFTDVLIENYVAEMRSMILQKSFSDIMLDISIKYRKSTDERRMRMIEYILPTNGKKSLFGKDYNLLKNISSDFEKRKDELYEIRSLYEFIFEEVNKQFNDTEVVTEDIKKLSEQMAAFYEFWKYDLARETAIKIKVKMDIKSVDKVYEGYKILEEIRSNNFSTDFLTDVYVSAEEEIYVAYFEDILEWDEIQNDTDYIKFIKNIKRNVERKPGDEYVGIDFVSIKGIISQINYTTIQIYRINATFENVYKKLGFYNERGVNTSESTNAYNDALKSFSEERYDEAETLLSKADSSLELGLARLAVTGVLAKESTGFIRKHKFSLSFLIICSIVFGPVLFRRMRLLRVTRKIEDLELENKVLIDLIKKSQDDRFSTGSIDDPTYHIKLDKYMEKISAIKRTLPVLENLKVRYEVPTKIEKVYKQVISKFNIKRDKNEGV
;
A
#
# COMPACT_ATOMS: atom_id res chain seq x y z
N MET A 1 16.90 -53.01 -52.10
CA MET A 1 15.87 -53.47 -51.13
C MET A 1 15.67 -52.39 -50.07
N LYS A 2 14.70 -51.48 -50.25
CA LYS A 2 14.07 -50.62 -49.22
C LYS A 2 13.09 -49.66 -49.92
N SER A 3 11.91 -50.16 -50.29
CA SER A 3 10.82 -49.33 -50.85
C SER A 3 9.45 -49.99 -50.63
N PHE A 4 9.17 -50.41 -49.40
CA PHE A 4 7.88 -50.95 -48.98
C PHE A 4 7.65 -50.61 -47.50
N SER A 5 7.42 -49.32 -47.19
CA SER A 5 7.08 -48.93 -45.82
C SER A 5 6.25 -47.65 -45.67
N GLU A 6 5.92 -46.92 -46.74
CA GLU A 6 5.19 -45.64 -46.60
C GLU A 6 3.71 -45.68 -46.95
N GLU A 7 3.20 -46.73 -47.60
CA GLU A 7 1.81 -46.70 -48.09
C GLU A 7 0.75 -47.23 -47.10
N LYS A 8 1.16 -47.84 -45.97
CA LYS A 8 0.22 -48.38 -44.96
C LYS A 8 -0.13 -47.43 -43.81
N LYS A 9 0.57 -46.29 -43.63
CA LYS A 9 0.29 -45.35 -42.54
C LYS A 9 -0.71 -44.24 -42.92
N THR A 10 -0.86 -43.92 -44.20
CA THR A 10 -1.80 -42.90 -44.69
C THR A 10 -3.25 -43.42 -44.77
N THR A 11 -3.45 -44.71 -45.06
CA THR A 11 -4.76 -45.35 -45.07
C THR A 11 -5.35 -45.54 -43.67
N SER A 12 -4.52 -45.87 -42.67
CA SER A 12 -4.98 -45.97 -41.27
C SER A 12 -5.42 -44.61 -40.69
N LYS A 13 -4.68 -43.52 -40.95
CA LYS A 13 -5.08 -42.18 -40.51
C LYS A 13 -6.35 -41.68 -41.23
N ARG A 14 -6.54 -41.97 -42.52
CA ARG A 14 -7.78 -41.60 -43.24
C ARG A 14 -9.00 -42.38 -42.75
N VAL A 15 -8.86 -43.66 -42.40
CA VAL A 15 -9.97 -44.45 -41.82
C VAL A 15 -10.31 -43.98 -40.40
N VAL A 16 -9.34 -43.55 -39.61
CA VAL A 16 -9.58 -42.97 -38.27
C VAL A 16 -10.22 -41.58 -38.36
N LEU A 17 -9.80 -40.74 -39.31
CA LEU A 17 -10.43 -39.44 -39.55
C LEU A 17 -11.85 -39.59 -40.11
N LEU A 18 -12.08 -40.52 -41.04
CA LEU A 18 -13.42 -40.82 -41.55
C LEU A 18 -14.32 -41.40 -40.47
N LYS A 19 -13.83 -42.27 -39.58
CA LYS A 19 -14.62 -42.75 -38.44
C LYS A 19 -14.93 -41.63 -37.43
N LYS A 20 -13.98 -40.72 -37.15
CA LYS A 20 -14.23 -39.58 -36.25
C LYS A 20 -15.20 -38.56 -36.85
N SER A 21 -15.07 -38.24 -38.14
CA SER A 21 -16.05 -37.39 -38.83
C SER A 21 -17.40 -38.06 -38.96
N PHE A 22 -17.46 -39.37 -39.21
CA PHE A 22 -18.74 -40.09 -39.27
C PHE A 22 -19.40 -40.15 -37.89
N VAL A 23 -18.65 -40.41 -36.81
CA VAL A 23 -19.18 -40.35 -35.44
C VAL A 23 -19.62 -38.93 -35.08
N PHE A 24 -18.87 -37.90 -35.48
CA PHE A 24 -19.24 -36.50 -35.20
C PHE A 24 -20.47 -36.05 -36.00
N VAL A 25 -20.57 -36.42 -37.27
CA VAL A 25 -21.76 -36.15 -38.10
C VAL A 25 -22.96 -36.96 -37.60
N PHE A 26 -22.77 -38.22 -37.19
CA PHE A 26 -23.84 -39.04 -36.62
C PHE A 26 -24.26 -38.52 -35.25
N PHE A 27 -23.35 -37.95 -34.46
CA PHE A 27 -23.66 -37.30 -33.17
C PHE A 27 -24.36 -35.96 -33.38
N ILE A 28 -23.97 -35.16 -34.37
CA ILE A 28 -24.70 -33.94 -34.74
C ILE A 28 -26.09 -34.28 -35.29
N ILE A 29 -26.23 -35.32 -36.11
CA ILE A 29 -27.54 -35.77 -36.59
C ILE A 29 -28.36 -36.34 -35.43
N LEU A 30 -27.78 -37.09 -34.50
CA LEU A 30 -28.50 -37.57 -33.30
C LEU A 30 -28.90 -36.42 -32.38
N VAL A 31 -28.02 -35.44 -32.15
CA VAL A 31 -28.32 -34.26 -31.33
C VAL A 31 -29.33 -33.35 -32.03
N ALA A 32 -29.20 -33.11 -33.33
CA ALA A 32 -30.17 -32.34 -34.10
C ALA A 32 -31.52 -33.06 -34.20
N SER A 33 -31.53 -34.38 -34.36
CA SER A 33 -32.78 -35.16 -34.37
C SER A 33 -33.38 -35.30 -32.99
N SER A 34 -32.60 -35.30 -31.90
CA SER A 34 -33.13 -35.27 -30.52
C SER A 34 -33.56 -33.86 -30.09
N ILE A 35 -32.95 -32.80 -30.60
CA ILE A 35 -33.44 -31.42 -30.44
C ILE A 35 -34.72 -31.23 -31.27
N VAL A 36 -34.77 -31.75 -32.51
CA VAL A 36 -36.00 -31.69 -33.33
C VAL A 36 -37.09 -32.60 -32.77
N LEU A 37 -36.76 -33.75 -32.17
CA LEU A 37 -37.73 -34.61 -31.48
C LEU A 37 -38.16 -34.03 -30.14
N ALA A 38 -37.29 -33.34 -29.40
CA ALA A 38 -37.64 -32.64 -28.16
C ALA A 38 -38.46 -31.39 -28.45
N ASP A 39 -38.11 -30.61 -29.48
CA ASP A 39 -38.94 -29.51 -29.98
C ASP A 39 -40.25 -30.04 -30.55
N GLN A 40 -40.28 -31.16 -31.28
CA GLN A 40 -41.53 -31.73 -31.77
C GLN A 40 -42.37 -32.39 -30.68
N GLU A 41 -41.79 -32.97 -29.62
CA GLU A 41 -42.52 -33.46 -28.45
C GLU A 41 -43.00 -32.30 -27.59
N GLN A 42 -42.22 -31.23 -27.43
CA GLN A 42 -42.63 -30.02 -26.73
C GLN A 42 -43.68 -29.25 -27.53
N ILE A 43 -43.56 -29.14 -28.85
CA ILE A 43 -44.59 -28.56 -29.74
C ILE A 43 -45.80 -29.50 -29.87
N MET A 44 -45.66 -30.83 -29.79
CA MET A 44 -46.81 -31.76 -29.72
C MET A 44 -47.47 -31.77 -28.34
N GLN A 45 -46.74 -31.53 -27.25
CA GLN A 45 -47.29 -31.39 -25.90
C GLN A 45 -47.95 -30.02 -25.74
N GLU A 46 -47.31 -28.94 -26.18
CA GLU A 46 -47.89 -27.59 -26.25
C GLU A 46 -49.08 -27.57 -27.20
N SER A 47 -49.05 -28.21 -28.37
CA SER A 47 -50.23 -28.28 -29.26
C SER A 47 -51.33 -29.23 -28.77
N LYS A 48 -51.01 -30.28 -27.97
CA LYS A 48 -52.03 -31.09 -27.28
C LYS A 48 -52.64 -30.37 -26.07
N GLU A 49 -51.86 -29.56 -25.35
CA GLU A 49 -52.37 -28.72 -24.26
C GLU A 49 -53.14 -27.52 -24.81
N GLU A 50 -52.64 -26.82 -25.83
CA GLU A 50 -53.33 -25.73 -26.54
C GLU A 50 -54.60 -26.22 -27.23
N GLY A 51 -54.60 -27.44 -27.79
CA GLY A 51 -55.77 -28.05 -28.44
C GLY A 51 -56.87 -28.50 -27.48
N LEU A 52 -56.56 -28.79 -26.21
CA LEU A 52 -57.55 -29.13 -25.17
C LEU A 52 -57.96 -27.94 -24.27
N LEU A 53 -57.12 -26.91 -24.16
CA LEU A 53 -57.40 -25.71 -23.35
C LEU A 53 -58.32 -24.69 -24.05
N ASP A 54 -58.56 -24.83 -25.36
CA ASP A 54 -59.31 -23.82 -26.13
C ASP A 54 -60.84 -23.92 -25.99
N VAL A 55 -61.35 -24.88 -25.18
CA VAL A 55 -62.80 -25.11 -25.02
C VAL A 55 -63.28 -25.04 -23.57
N ALA A 56 -62.39 -25.18 -22.58
CA ALA A 56 -62.77 -25.16 -21.17
C ALA A 56 -62.90 -23.72 -20.64
N SER A 57 -64.04 -23.42 -20.01
CA SER A 57 -64.23 -22.17 -19.27
C SER A 57 -63.21 -22.07 -18.13
N VAL A 58 -62.67 -20.87 -17.91
CA VAL A 58 -61.72 -20.63 -16.81
C VAL A 58 -62.45 -20.88 -15.47
N PRO A 59 -61.92 -21.71 -14.55
CA PRO A 59 -62.51 -21.91 -13.23
C PRO A 59 -62.64 -20.60 -12.44
N ASN A 60 -63.68 -20.47 -11.62
CA ASN A 60 -63.95 -19.27 -10.82
C ASN A 60 -62.73 -18.81 -9.99
N GLU A 61 -61.95 -19.75 -9.44
CA GLU A 61 -60.72 -19.43 -8.69
C GLU A 61 -59.69 -18.69 -9.54
N LYS A 62 -59.49 -19.11 -10.80
CA LYS A 62 -58.56 -18.48 -11.74
C LYS A 62 -59.10 -17.16 -12.28
N GLN A 63 -60.42 -17.08 -12.52
CA GLN A 63 -61.06 -15.80 -12.86
C GLN A 63 -60.88 -14.76 -11.76
N LEU A 64 -60.98 -15.19 -10.50
CA LEU A 64 -60.73 -14.34 -9.34
C LEU A 64 -59.27 -13.92 -9.23
N GLU A 65 -58.33 -14.85 -9.44
CA GLU A 65 -56.90 -14.56 -9.49
C GLU A 65 -56.57 -13.48 -10.54
N MET A 66 -57.18 -13.53 -11.73
CA MET A 66 -56.96 -12.50 -12.77
C MET A 66 -57.30 -11.08 -12.27
N ILE A 67 -58.40 -10.93 -11.54
CA ILE A 67 -58.79 -9.65 -10.95
C ILE A 67 -57.84 -9.25 -9.81
N GLU A 68 -57.38 -10.22 -9.02
CA GLU A 68 -56.39 -9.99 -7.97
C GLU A 68 -55.06 -9.49 -8.57
N LEU A 69 -54.60 -10.06 -9.69
CA LEU A 69 -53.40 -9.63 -10.41
C LEU A 69 -53.53 -8.20 -10.92
N LEU A 70 -54.65 -7.84 -11.57
CA LEU A 70 -54.89 -6.45 -12.02
C LEU A 70 -54.88 -5.48 -10.85
N LEU A 71 -55.61 -5.78 -9.77
CA LEU A 71 -55.66 -4.88 -8.62
C LEU A 71 -54.30 -4.71 -7.93
N THR A 72 -53.48 -5.77 -7.95
CA THR A 72 -52.11 -5.71 -7.44
C THR A 72 -51.29 -4.77 -8.32
N ALA A 73 -51.27 -4.99 -9.64
CA ALA A 73 -50.55 -4.14 -10.58
C ALA A 73 -50.99 -2.67 -10.53
N GLU A 74 -52.28 -2.38 -10.33
CA GLU A 74 -52.78 -1.00 -10.17
C GLU A 74 -52.32 -0.32 -8.88
N ASN A 75 -52.27 -1.08 -7.78
CA ASN A 75 -51.78 -0.56 -6.51
C ASN A 75 -50.26 -0.32 -6.55
N GLU A 76 -49.52 -1.23 -7.17
CA GLU A 76 -48.08 -1.10 -7.43
C GLU A 76 -47.79 0.08 -8.36
N LEU A 77 -48.54 0.25 -9.46
CA LEU A 77 -48.41 1.44 -10.31
C LEU A 77 -48.68 2.74 -9.54
N LYS A 78 -49.69 2.75 -8.66
CA LYS A 78 -49.95 3.90 -7.78
C LYS A 78 -48.82 4.12 -6.77
N TYR A 79 -48.13 3.07 -6.34
CA TYR A 79 -46.96 3.16 -5.47
C TYR A 79 -45.76 3.73 -6.23
N LEU A 80 -45.44 3.20 -7.40
CA LEU A 80 -44.40 3.71 -8.31
C LEU A 80 -44.59 5.20 -8.62
N LYS A 81 -45.81 5.63 -8.94
CA LYS A 81 -46.12 7.06 -9.16
C LYS A 81 -45.88 7.93 -7.93
N ARG A 82 -46.08 7.39 -6.72
CA ARG A 82 -45.78 8.10 -5.47
C ARG A 82 -44.27 8.21 -5.21
N GLU A 83 -43.50 7.27 -5.73
CA GLU A 83 -42.03 7.30 -5.74
C GLU A 83 -41.46 8.08 -6.94
N ASN A 84 -42.31 8.80 -7.69
CA ASN A 84 -41.96 9.55 -8.91
C ASN A 84 -41.43 8.70 -10.07
N PHE A 85 -41.72 7.40 -10.10
CA PHE A 85 -41.52 6.58 -11.29
C PHE A 85 -42.67 6.79 -12.27
N THR A 86 -42.34 7.11 -13.52
CA THR A 86 -43.31 7.18 -14.62
C THR A 86 -42.78 6.42 -15.82
N ASP A 87 -43.19 5.17 -16.01
CA ASP A 87 -42.72 4.33 -17.12
C ASP A 87 -43.90 3.92 -18.01
N VAL A 88 -43.77 4.19 -19.31
CA VAL A 88 -44.83 3.97 -20.31
C VAL A 88 -45.13 2.47 -20.47
N LEU A 89 -44.13 1.58 -20.33
CA LEU A 89 -44.34 0.14 -20.45
C LEU A 89 -45.16 -0.40 -19.28
N ILE A 90 -44.83 0.02 -18.04
CA ILE A 90 -45.62 -0.34 -16.86
C ILE A 90 -47.07 0.14 -16.98
N GLU A 91 -47.28 1.38 -17.43
CA GLU A 91 -48.63 1.89 -17.67
C GLU A 91 -49.38 1.10 -18.75
N ASN A 92 -48.69 0.71 -19.83
CA ASN A 92 -49.25 -0.11 -20.90
C ASN A 92 -49.62 -1.52 -20.41
N TYR A 93 -48.80 -2.18 -19.59
CA TYR A 93 -49.13 -3.48 -19.02
C TYR A 93 -50.41 -3.43 -18.18
N VAL A 94 -50.53 -2.43 -17.29
CA VAL A 94 -51.74 -2.25 -16.47
C VAL A 94 -52.96 -1.93 -17.35
N ALA A 95 -52.80 -1.09 -18.38
CA ALA A 95 -53.87 -0.78 -19.31
C ALA A 95 -54.31 -2.00 -20.14
N GLU A 96 -53.37 -2.85 -20.55
CA GLU A 96 -53.63 -4.09 -21.28
C GLU A 96 -54.39 -5.10 -20.41
N MET A 97 -53.92 -5.34 -19.17
CA MET A 97 -54.61 -6.19 -18.19
C MET A 97 -56.04 -5.69 -17.94
N ARG A 98 -56.22 -4.37 -17.77
CA ARG A 98 -57.54 -3.75 -17.58
C ARG A 98 -58.44 -3.95 -18.80
N SER A 99 -57.90 -3.73 -20.00
CA SER A 99 -58.64 -3.93 -21.25
C SER A 99 -59.08 -5.39 -21.42
N MET A 100 -58.20 -6.35 -21.12
CA MET A 100 -58.52 -7.78 -21.17
C MET A 100 -59.67 -8.14 -20.22
N ILE A 101 -59.62 -7.69 -18.97
CA ILE A 101 -60.68 -7.96 -17.99
C ILE A 101 -61.99 -7.31 -18.43
N LEU A 102 -61.96 -6.06 -18.88
CA LEU A 102 -63.17 -5.37 -19.33
C LEU A 102 -63.78 -5.98 -20.60
N GLN A 103 -63.09 -6.79 -21.39
CA GLN A 103 -63.63 -7.37 -22.63
C GLN A 103 -64.25 -8.77 -22.46
N LYS A 104 -64.14 -9.37 -21.27
CA LYS A 104 -64.50 -10.77 -21.00
C LYS A 104 -65.51 -10.87 -19.87
N SER A 105 -66.39 -11.88 -19.87
CA SER A 105 -67.45 -12.04 -18.85
C SER A 105 -66.93 -12.68 -17.56
N PHE A 106 -67.12 -11.98 -16.43
CA PHE A 106 -66.78 -12.45 -15.07
C PHE A 106 -68.02 -12.58 -14.17
N SER A 107 -69.21 -12.70 -14.74
CA SER A 107 -70.50 -12.75 -14.00
C SER A 107 -70.54 -13.81 -12.90
N ASP A 108 -69.81 -14.90 -13.09
CA ASP A 108 -69.97 -16.13 -12.33
C ASP A 108 -69.23 -16.11 -10.98
N ILE A 109 -68.35 -15.13 -10.76
CA ILE A 109 -67.52 -15.00 -9.55
C ILE A 109 -68.00 -13.94 -8.56
N MET A 110 -69.12 -13.26 -8.84
CA MET A 110 -69.69 -12.21 -7.97
C MET A 110 -70.03 -12.71 -6.56
N LEU A 111 -70.55 -13.94 -6.47
CA LEU A 111 -70.85 -14.58 -5.19
C LEU A 111 -69.56 -14.96 -4.45
N ASP A 112 -68.58 -15.50 -5.17
CA ASP A 112 -67.29 -15.92 -4.62
C ASP A 112 -66.52 -14.74 -4.03
N ILE A 113 -66.55 -13.58 -4.69
CA ILE A 113 -65.97 -12.33 -4.14
C ILE A 113 -66.68 -11.91 -2.86
N SER A 114 -68.01 -11.95 -2.85
CA SER A 114 -68.79 -11.56 -1.68
C SER A 114 -68.55 -12.47 -0.47
N ILE A 115 -68.20 -13.74 -0.70
CA ILE A 115 -67.86 -14.71 0.34
C ILE A 115 -66.40 -14.53 0.78
N LYS A 116 -65.44 -14.58 -0.15
CA LYS A 116 -63.99 -14.56 0.15
C LYS A 116 -63.55 -13.23 0.75
N TYR A 117 -64.10 -12.11 0.25
CA TYR A 117 -63.73 -10.75 0.65
C TYR A 117 -64.71 -10.12 1.65
N ARG A 118 -65.51 -10.92 2.35
CA ARG A 118 -66.50 -10.42 3.34
C ARG A 118 -65.89 -9.57 4.46
N LYS A 119 -64.60 -9.77 4.77
CA LYS A 119 -63.85 -9.06 5.84
C LYS A 119 -62.79 -8.08 5.32
N SER A 120 -62.57 -7.96 4.01
CA SER A 120 -61.60 -6.98 3.49
C SER A 120 -62.12 -5.55 3.66
N THR A 121 -61.25 -4.54 3.56
CA THR A 121 -61.70 -3.15 3.45
C THR A 121 -62.75 -3.05 2.34
N ASP A 122 -63.86 -2.35 2.62
CA ASP A 122 -64.97 -2.22 1.67
C ASP A 122 -64.46 -1.76 0.30
N GLU A 123 -63.40 -0.94 0.27
CA GLU A 123 -62.77 -0.44 -0.95
C GLU A 123 -62.20 -1.54 -1.89
N ARG A 124 -61.46 -2.55 -1.38
CA ARG A 124 -60.88 -3.59 -2.26
C ARG A 124 -61.97 -4.45 -2.89
N ARG A 125 -62.96 -4.84 -2.08
CA ARG A 125 -64.12 -5.60 -2.54
C ARG A 125 -64.97 -4.80 -3.53
N MET A 126 -65.20 -3.52 -3.27
CA MET A 126 -65.94 -2.64 -4.16
C MET A 126 -65.24 -2.48 -5.51
N ARG A 127 -63.92 -2.30 -5.55
CA ARG A 127 -63.17 -2.23 -6.82
C ARG A 127 -63.26 -3.52 -7.64
N MET A 128 -63.21 -4.69 -7.00
CA MET A 128 -63.41 -5.97 -7.71
C MET A 128 -64.80 -6.02 -8.35
N ILE A 129 -65.83 -5.61 -7.63
CA ILE A 129 -67.21 -5.56 -8.12
C ILE A 129 -67.35 -4.55 -9.27
N GLU A 130 -66.71 -3.37 -9.16
CA GLU A 130 -66.70 -2.34 -10.21
C GLU A 130 -66.11 -2.85 -11.53
N TYR A 131 -65.09 -3.70 -11.50
CA TYR A 131 -64.54 -4.32 -12.71
C TYR A 131 -65.47 -5.36 -13.34
N ILE A 132 -66.22 -6.11 -12.53
CA ILE A 132 -67.06 -7.21 -13.00
C ILE A 132 -68.41 -6.73 -13.53
N LEU A 133 -69.05 -5.78 -12.85
CA LEU A 133 -70.37 -5.26 -13.26
C LEU A 133 -70.49 -4.91 -14.76
N PRO A 134 -69.53 -4.18 -15.37
CA PRO A 134 -69.60 -3.83 -16.80
C PRO A 134 -69.25 -5.00 -17.73
N THR A 135 -68.91 -6.18 -17.20
CA THR A 135 -68.52 -7.34 -17.99
C THR A 135 -69.66 -8.31 -18.29
N ASN A 136 -70.82 -8.12 -17.66
CA ASN A 136 -71.98 -8.97 -17.86
C ASN A 136 -72.40 -9.01 -19.33
N GLY A 137 -72.51 -10.21 -19.90
CA GLY A 137 -72.90 -10.43 -21.30
C GLY A 137 -71.76 -10.29 -22.31
N LYS A 138 -70.50 -10.18 -21.87
CA LYS A 138 -69.32 -10.18 -22.75
C LYS A 138 -68.86 -11.60 -23.12
N LYS A 139 -67.81 -11.70 -23.95
CA LYS A 139 -67.27 -12.98 -24.43
C LYS A 139 -66.80 -13.84 -23.26
N SER A 140 -66.96 -15.17 -23.37
CA SER A 140 -66.47 -16.13 -22.38
C SER A 140 -64.94 -16.06 -22.21
N LEU A 141 -64.49 -16.36 -20.99
CA LEU A 141 -63.08 -16.53 -20.62
C LEU A 141 -62.60 -17.94 -20.96
N PHE A 142 -61.47 -18.02 -21.66
CA PHE A 142 -60.79 -19.27 -21.98
C PHE A 142 -59.42 -19.36 -21.32
N GLY A 143 -58.87 -20.57 -21.21
CA GLY A 143 -57.57 -20.80 -20.56
C GLY A 143 -56.42 -19.94 -21.12
N LYS A 144 -56.43 -19.67 -22.42
CA LYS A 144 -55.45 -18.77 -23.07
C LYS A 144 -55.50 -17.33 -22.57
N ASP A 145 -56.68 -16.82 -22.22
CA ASP A 145 -56.84 -15.46 -21.70
C ASP A 145 -56.22 -15.33 -20.30
N TYR A 146 -56.34 -16.38 -19.48
CA TYR A 146 -55.70 -16.47 -18.17
C TYR A 146 -54.17 -16.50 -18.29
N ASN A 147 -53.62 -17.37 -19.16
CA ASN A 147 -52.18 -17.47 -19.37
C ASN A 147 -51.57 -16.16 -19.91
N LEU A 148 -52.26 -15.50 -20.86
CA LEU A 148 -51.81 -14.22 -21.39
C LEU A 148 -51.76 -13.14 -20.29
N LEU A 149 -52.79 -13.02 -19.46
CA LEU A 149 -52.80 -12.04 -18.36
C LEU A 149 -51.71 -12.34 -17.34
N LYS A 150 -51.45 -13.62 -17.04
CA LYS A 150 -50.37 -14.04 -16.15
C LYS A 150 -48.99 -13.66 -16.70
N ASN A 151 -48.77 -13.83 -18.00
CA ASN A 151 -47.52 -13.41 -18.65
C ASN A 151 -47.35 -11.89 -18.58
N ILE A 152 -48.38 -11.10 -18.89
CA ILE A 152 -48.35 -9.64 -18.76
C ILE A 152 -48.05 -9.22 -17.31
N SER A 153 -48.68 -9.88 -16.32
CA SER A 153 -48.40 -9.62 -14.92
C SER A 153 -46.96 -9.97 -14.53
N SER A 154 -46.39 -11.04 -15.09
CA SER A 154 -44.99 -11.39 -14.87
C SER A 154 -44.03 -10.38 -15.49
N ASP A 155 -44.35 -9.86 -16.68
CA ASP A 155 -43.53 -8.86 -17.35
C ASP A 155 -43.64 -7.48 -16.67
N PHE A 156 -44.79 -7.15 -16.11
CA PHE A 156 -44.96 -6.00 -15.21
C PHE A 156 -44.01 -6.10 -14.01
N GLU A 157 -43.99 -7.24 -13.32
CA GLU A 157 -43.13 -7.43 -12.13
C GLU A 157 -41.65 -7.35 -12.50
N LYS A 158 -41.23 -8.00 -13.59
CA LYS A 158 -39.85 -7.89 -14.10
C LYS A 158 -39.48 -6.44 -14.41
N ARG A 159 -40.35 -5.70 -15.11
CA ARG A 159 -40.07 -4.30 -15.47
C ARG A 159 -40.01 -3.41 -14.22
N LYS A 160 -40.84 -3.68 -13.22
CA LYS A 160 -40.77 -2.99 -11.92
C LYS A 160 -39.42 -3.22 -11.25
N ASP A 161 -38.96 -4.46 -11.19
CA ASP A 161 -37.66 -4.81 -10.61
C ASP A 161 -36.52 -4.13 -11.38
N GLU A 162 -36.57 -4.12 -12.72
CA GLU A 162 -35.63 -3.39 -13.57
C GLU A 162 -35.60 -1.89 -13.24
N LEU A 163 -36.74 -1.23 -13.01
CA LEU A 163 -36.75 0.21 -12.66
C LEU A 163 -36.04 0.48 -11.33
N TYR A 164 -36.20 -0.41 -10.34
CA TYR A 164 -35.47 -0.30 -9.07
C TYR A 164 -33.96 -0.52 -9.26
N GLU A 165 -33.56 -1.49 -10.08
CA GLU A 165 -32.15 -1.69 -10.45
C GLU A 165 -31.56 -0.47 -11.17
N ILE A 166 -32.30 0.13 -12.11
CA ILE A 166 -31.88 1.32 -12.86
C ILE A 166 -31.69 2.50 -11.91
N ARG A 167 -32.62 2.70 -10.96
CA ARG A 167 -32.50 3.74 -9.95
C ARG A 167 -31.27 3.54 -9.06
N SER A 168 -31.06 2.32 -8.58
CA SER A 168 -29.89 1.99 -7.75
C SER A 168 -28.58 2.24 -8.50
N LEU A 169 -28.50 1.83 -9.77
CA LEU A 169 -27.35 2.10 -10.63
C LEU A 169 -27.15 3.60 -10.86
N TYR A 170 -28.23 4.34 -11.14
CA TYR A 170 -28.18 5.79 -11.33
C TYR A 170 -27.63 6.51 -10.09
N GLU A 171 -28.18 6.20 -8.91
CA GLU A 171 -27.76 6.79 -7.63
C GLU A 171 -26.28 6.49 -7.37
N PHE A 172 -25.87 5.24 -7.55
CA PHE A 172 -24.47 4.82 -7.42
C PHE A 172 -23.52 5.58 -8.37
N ILE A 173 -23.83 5.64 -9.67
CA ILE A 173 -22.98 6.33 -10.65
C ILE A 173 -22.92 7.83 -10.39
N PHE A 174 -24.04 8.43 -9.99
CA PHE A 174 -24.08 9.83 -9.63
C PHE A 174 -23.19 10.13 -8.42
N GLU A 175 -23.22 9.29 -7.38
CA GLU A 175 -22.34 9.41 -6.22
C GLU A 175 -20.87 9.23 -6.58
N GLU A 176 -20.52 8.21 -7.36
CA GLU A 176 -19.14 7.94 -7.76
C GLU A 176 -18.54 9.06 -8.63
N VAL A 177 -19.31 9.57 -9.60
CA VAL A 177 -18.88 10.73 -10.42
C VAL A 177 -18.66 11.96 -9.55
N ASN A 178 -19.54 12.22 -8.57
CA ASN A 178 -19.41 13.37 -7.67
C ASN A 178 -18.22 13.24 -6.71
N LYS A 179 -18.01 12.05 -6.14
CA LYS A 179 -16.87 11.73 -5.26
C LYS A 179 -15.54 12.04 -5.96
N GLN A 180 -15.46 11.78 -7.26
CA GLN A 180 -14.24 11.92 -8.06
C GLN A 180 -14.27 13.12 -9.01
N PHE A 181 -15.21 14.06 -8.84
CA PHE A 181 -15.50 15.13 -9.82
C PHE A 181 -14.30 16.04 -10.17
N ASN A 182 -13.41 16.24 -9.19
CA ASN A 182 -12.21 17.06 -9.34
C ASN A 182 -11.01 16.26 -9.88
N ASP A 183 -11.07 14.93 -9.92
CA ASP A 183 -10.02 14.10 -10.51
C ASP A 183 -10.25 13.95 -12.01
N THR A 184 -9.59 14.79 -12.79
CA THR A 184 -9.71 14.81 -14.26
C THR A 184 -9.11 13.58 -14.93
N GLU A 185 -8.33 12.76 -14.22
CA GLU A 185 -7.78 11.50 -14.75
C GLU A 185 -8.88 10.42 -14.84
N VAL A 186 -9.81 10.41 -13.87
CA VAL A 186 -10.96 9.51 -13.85
C VAL A 186 -12.18 10.14 -14.49
N VAL A 187 -12.62 11.29 -13.97
CA VAL A 187 -13.84 11.98 -14.40
C VAL A 187 -13.47 12.97 -15.51
N THR A 188 -13.27 12.41 -16.69
CA THR A 188 -13.00 13.16 -17.92
C THR A 188 -14.19 14.03 -18.32
N GLU A 189 -13.95 15.02 -19.19
CA GLU A 189 -15.00 15.89 -19.74
C GLU A 189 -16.11 15.09 -20.45
N ASP A 190 -15.75 13.99 -21.10
CA ASP A 190 -16.72 13.09 -21.74
C ASP A 190 -17.60 12.37 -20.71
N ILE A 191 -17.04 11.96 -19.57
CA ILE A 191 -17.81 11.37 -18.47
C ILE A 191 -18.76 12.40 -17.85
N LYS A 192 -18.33 13.65 -17.70
CA LYS A 192 -19.20 14.75 -17.21
C LYS A 192 -20.40 14.94 -18.13
N LYS A 193 -20.17 15.02 -19.45
CA LYS A 193 -21.25 15.11 -20.44
C LYS A 193 -22.18 13.90 -20.42
N LEU A 194 -21.63 12.69 -20.28
CA LEU A 194 -22.44 11.47 -20.16
C LEU A 194 -23.26 11.49 -18.86
N SER A 195 -22.71 11.99 -17.76
CA SER A 195 -23.41 12.14 -16.48
C SER A 195 -24.59 13.11 -16.58
N GLU A 196 -24.39 14.25 -17.26
CA GLU A 196 -25.48 15.20 -17.57
C GLU A 196 -26.56 14.57 -18.46
N GLN A 197 -26.16 13.79 -19.48
CA GLN A 197 -27.09 13.07 -20.36
C GLN A 197 -27.87 12.00 -19.59
N MET A 198 -27.21 11.25 -18.71
CA MET A 198 -27.82 10.23 -17.86
C MET A 198 -28.88 10.86 -16.95
N ALA A 199 -28.54 11.98 -16.29
CA ALA A 199 -29.47 12.73 -15.45
C ALA A 199 -30.69 13.21 -16.26
N ALA A 200 -30.47 13.79 -17.45
CA ALA A 200 -31.56 14.20 -18.32
C ALA A 200 -32.46 13.02 -18.73
N PHE A 201 -31.88 11.87 -19.11
CA PHE A 201 -32.67 10.68 -19.44
C PHE A 201 -33.49 10.18 -18.25
N TYR A 202 -32.93 10.19 -17.05
CA TYR A 202 -33.64 9.79 -15.84
C TYR A 202 -34.79 10.75 -15.51
N GLU A 203 -34.56 12.07 -15.57
CA GLU A 203 -35.56 13.11 -15.32
C GLU A 203 -36.73 13.06 -16.32
N PHE A 204 -36.45 12.76 -17.58
CA PHE A 204 -37.46 12.58 -18.64
C PHE A 204 -37.96 11.13 -18.78
N TRP A 205 -37.72 10.29 -17.77
CA TRP A 205 -38.22 8.93 -17.67
C TRP A 205 -37.85 7.98 -18.82
N LYS A 206 -36.69 8.24 -19.43
CA LYS A 206 -36.08 7.38 -20.44
C LYS A 206 -35.14 6.39 -19.77
N TYR A 207 -35.70 5.53 -18.91
CA TYR A 207 -34.94 4.68 -17.99
C TYR A 207 -33.95 3.73 -18.69
N ASP A 208 -34.31 3.16 -19.84
CA ASP A 208 -33.41 2.27 -20.58
C ASP A 208 -32.18 3.01 -21.11
N LEU A 209 -32.37 4.24 -21.63
CA LEU A 209 -31.26 5.09 -22.07
C LEU A 209 -30.41 5.57 -20.89
N ALA A 210 -31.05 5.87 -19.76
CA ALA A 210 -30.34 6.22 -18.52
C ALA A 210 -29.45 5.05 -18.07
N ARG A 211 -29.98 3.83 -18.07
CA ARG A 211 -29.25 2.60 -17.74
C ARG A 211 -28.06 2.37 -18.66
N GLU A 212 -28.27 2.42 -19.98
CA GLU A 212 -27.18 2.27 -20.95
C GLU A 212 -26.09 3.32 -20.75
N THR A 213 -26.49 4.56 -20.45
CA THR A 213 -25.54 5.66 -20.21
C THR A 213 -24.78 5.45 -18.90
N ALA A 214 -25.46 4.99 -17.84
CA ALA A 214 -24.85 4.66 -16.55
C ALA A 214 -23.80 3.54 -16.68
N ILE A 215 -24.11 2.47 -17.43
CA ILE A 215 -23.15 1.40 -17.73
C ILE A 215 -21.96 1.96 -18.51
N LYS A 216 -22.18 2.79 -19.54
CA LYS A 216 -21.08 3.43 -20.29
C LYS A 216 -20.17 4.28 -19.40
N ILE A 217 -20.75 5.04 -18.45
CA ILE A 217 -19.97 5.81 -17.48
C ILE A 217 -19.15 4.87 -16.61
N LYS A 218 -19.77 3.83 -16.04
CA LYS A 218 -19.10 2.85 -15.18
C LYS A 218 -17.91 2.21 -15.89
N VAL A 219 -18.12 1.71 -17.10
CA VAL A 219 -17.09 1.05 -17.90
C VAL A 219 -15.94 2.02 -18.18
N LYS A 220 -16.24 3.26 -18.58
CA LYS A 220 -15.19 4.26 -18.82
C LYS A 220 -14.36 4.57 -17.57
N MET A 221 -15.00 4.68 -16.40
CA MET A 221 -14.29 4.89 -15.13
C MET A 221 -13.44 3.67 -14.76
N ASP A 222 -13.99 2.46 -14.90
CA ASP A 222 -13.28 1.22 -14.63
C ASP A 222 -12.06 1.03 -15.54
N ILE A 223 -12.18 1.39 -16.83
CA ILE A 223 -11.05 1.38 -17.77
C ILE A 223 -9.92 2.26 -17.24
N LYS A 224 -10.19 3.44 -16.68
CA LYS A 224 -9.14 4.30 -16.11
C LYS A 224 -8.43 3.64 -14.94
N SER A 225 -9.18 2.98 -14.06
CA SER A 225 -8.59 2.23 -12.94
C SER A 225 -7.76 1.04 -13.43
N VAL A 226 -8.30 0.24 -14.35
CA VAL A 226 -7.60 -0.93 -14.92
C VAL A 226 -6.36 -0.51 -15.73
N ASP A 227 -6.42 0.60 -16.48
CA ASP A 227 -5.27 1.19 -17.18
C ASP A 227 -4.13 1.51 -16.21
N LYS A 228 -4.47 2.05 -15.03
CA LYS A 228 -3.50 2.38 -14.00
C LYS A 228 -2.86 1.13 -13.40
N VAL A 229 -3.66 0.10 -13.11
CA VAL A 229 -3.11 -1.19 -12.66
C VAL A 229 -2.24 -1.81 -13.75
N TYR A 230 -2.63 -1.74 -15.02
CA TYR A 230 -1.83 -2.23 -16.14
C TYR A 230 -0.50 -1.50 -16.31
N GLU A 231 -0.43 -0.20 -15.99
CA GLU A 231 0.84 0.55 -15.89
C GLU A 231 1.77 -0.10 -14.85
N GLY A 232 1.26 -0.39 -13.66
CA GLY A 232 1.99 -1.10 -12.61
C GLY A 232 2.51 -2.47 -13.05
N TYR A 233 1.65 -3.24 -13.72
CA TYR A 233 2.02 -4.54 -14.29
C TYR A 233 3.21 -4.43 -15.27
N LYS A 234 3.17 -3.44 -16.18
CA LYS A 234 4.27 -3.21 -17.13
C LYS A 234 5.58 -2.84 -16.43
N ILE A 235 5.50 -2.00 -15.39
CA ILE A 235 6.68 -1.63 -14.58
C ILE A 235 7.28 -2.89 -13.92
N LEU A 236 6.46 -3.76 -13.34
CA LEU A 236 6.92 -5.01 -12.72
C LEU A 236 7.60 -5.95 -13.72
N GLU A 237 7.01 -6.14 -14.91
CA GLU A 237 7.62 -6.97 -15.95
C GLU A 237 8.97 -6.40 -16.43
N GLU A 238 9.09 -5.07 -16.52
CA GLU A 238 10.36 -4.40 -16.85
C GLU A 238 11.43 -4.70 -15.80
N ILE A 239 11.13 -4.52 -14.52
CA ILE A 239 12.06 -4.78 -13.40
C ILE A 239 12.50 -6.25 -13.39
N ARG A 240 11.55 -7.16 -13.57
CA ARG A 240 11.81 -8.60 -13.66
C ARG A 240 12.71 -8.93 -14.86
N SER A 241 12.47 -8.30 -16.01
CA SER A 241 13.29 -8.49 -17.22
C SER A 241 14.75 -8.04 -17.03
N ASN A 242 14.98 -7.08 -16.13
CA ASN A 242 16.29 -6.60 -15.74
C ASN A 242 16.94 -7.43 -14.61
N ASN A 243 16.35 -8.58 -14.26
CA ASN A 243 16.82 -9.51 -13.21
C ASN A 243 16.88 -8.91 -11.80
N PHE A 244 16.07 -7.89 -11.52
CA PHE A 244 15.87 -7.43 -10.15
C PHE A 244 14.80 -8.29 -9.46
N SER A 245 14.93 -8.42 -8.14
CA SER A 245 13.87 -9.00 -7.32
C SER A 245 12.64 -8.11 -7.35
N THR A 246 11.46 -8.73 -7.39
CA THR A 246 10.16 -8.03 -7.50
C THR A 246 9.20 -8.44 -6.38
N ASP A 247 9.66 -9.12 -5.34
CA ASP A 247 8.78 -9.75 -4.35
C ASP A 247 7.97 -8.68 -3.60
N PHE A 248 8.65 -7.70 -3.01
CA PHE A 248 8.04 -6.55 -2.35
C PHE A 248 7.12 -5.75 -3.28
N LEU A 249 7.57 -5.48 -4.51
CA LEU A 249 6.75 -4.72 -5.47
C LEU A 249 5.52 -5.51 -5.92
N THR A 250 5.63 -6.84 -6.01
CA THR A 250 4.49 -7.72 -6.31
C THR A 250 3.50 -7.70 -5.16
N ASP A 251 3.95 -7.79 -3.92
CA ASP A 251 3.08 -7.72 -2.73
C ASP A 251 2.32 -6.38 -2.68
N VAL A 252 2.99 -5.26 -2.93
CA VAL A 252 2.37 -3.93 -3.00
C VAL A 252 1.37 -3.84 -4.16
N TYR A 253 1.70 -4.45 -5.29
CA TYR A 253 0.86 -4.43 -6.48
C TYR A 253 -0.42 -5.28 -6.36
N VAL A 254 -0.39 -6.39 -5.62
CA VAL A 254 -1.58 -7.22 -5.36
C VAL A 254 -2.71 -6.39 -4.75
N SER A 255 -2.39 -5.44 -3.87
CA SER A 255 -3.41 -4.53 -3.32
C SER A 255 -4.12 -3.69 -4.39
N ALA A 256 -3.43 -3.29 -5.46
CA ALA A 256 -4.07 -2.57 -6.57
C ALA A 256 -4.90 -3.51 -7.46
N GLU A 257 -4.50 -4.77 -7.60
CA GLU A 257 -5.32 -5.77 -8.31
C GLU A 257 -6.62 -6.06 -7.56
N GLU A 258 -6.58 -6.18 -6.24
CA GLU A 258 -7.76 -6.45 -5.41
C GLU A 258 -8.83 -5.35 -5.54
N GLU A 259 -8.43 -4.08 -5.63
CA GLU A 259 -9.35 -2.93 -5.81
C GLU A 259 -10.15 -3.01 -7.11
N ILE A 260 -9.60 -3.59 -8.17
CA ILE A 260 -10.28 -3.69 -9.48
C ILE A 260 -11.13 -4.95 -9.64
N TYR A 261 -11.25 -5.80 -8.62
CA TYR A 261 -12.04 -7.04 -8.72
C TYR A 261 -13.55 -6.81 -8.95
N VAL A 262 -14.03 -5.61 -8.62
CA VAL A 262 -15.42 -5.17 -8.85
C VAL A 262 -15.64 -4.52 -10.22
N ALA A 263 -14.61 -4.48 -11.06
CA ALA A 263 -14.70 -3.91 -12.40
C ALA A 263 -15.64 -4.69 -13.33
N TYR A 264 -16.22 -3.98 -14.28
CA TYR A 264 -17.12 -4.53 -15.29
C TYR A 264 -16.33 -5.22 -16.42
N PHE A 265 -15.55 -6.25 -16.09
CA PHE A 265 -14.58 -6.84 -17.01
C PHE A 265 -15.17 -7.36 -18.34
N GLU A 266 -16.42 -7.84 -18.35
CA GLU A 266 -17.06 -8.27 -19.61
C GLU A 266 -17.31 -7.07 -20.52
N ASP A 267 -17.92 -6.00 -19.99
CA ASP A 267 -18.20 -4.78 -20.75
C ASP A 267 -16.91 -4.05 -21.17
N ILE A 268 -15.86 -4.11 -20.34
CA ILE A 268 -14.52 -3.59 -20.66
C ILE A 268 -13.92 -4.33 -21.86
N LEU A 269 -14.03 -5.66 -21.90
CA LEU A 269 -13.47 -6.48 -22.99
C LEU A 269 -14.22 -6.29 -24.31
N GLU A 270 -15.49 -5.87 -24.27
CA GLU A 270 -16.28 -5.53 -25.44
C GLU A 270 -16.02 -4.10 -25.96
N TRP A 271 -15.33 -3.25 -25.18
CA TRP A 271 -15.09 -1.85 -25.53
C TRP A 271 -14.15 -1.70 -26.74
N ASP A 272 -14.58 -0.94 -27.76
CA ASP A 272 -13.89 -0.82 -29.06
C ASP A 272 -12.41 -0.43 -28.96
N GLU A 273 -12.05 0.44 -28.02
CA GLU A 273 -10.66 0.91 -27.82
C GLU A 273 -9.73 -0.21 -27.33
N ILE A 274 -10.27 -1.24 -26.68
CA ILE A 274 -9.52 -2.34 -26.06
C ILE A 274 -9.35 -3.54 -26.99
N GLN A 275 -10.28 -3.75 -27.93
CA GLN A 275 -10.34 -4.96 -28.77
C GLN A 275 -9.05 -5.25 -29.56
N ASN A 276 -8.21 -4.24 -29.80
CA ASN A 276 -6.97 -4.36 -30.56
C ASN A 276 -5.72 -4.59 -29.68
N ASP A 277 -5.79 -4.38 -28.37
CA ASP A 277 -4.65 -4.55 -27.46
C ASP A 277 -4.62 -5.97 -26.89
N THR A 278 -3.91 -6.86 -27.59
CA THR A 278 -3.84 -8.27 -27.22
C THR A 278 -3.21 -8.51 -25.84
N ASP A 279 -2.27 -7.67 -25.42
CA ASP A 279 -1.57 -7.86 -24.16
C ASP A 279 -2.40 -7.32 -22.99
N TYR A 280 -3.10 -6.20 -23.18
CA TYR A 280 -4.11 -5.71 -22.25
C TYR A 280 -5.26 -6.70 -22.05
N ILE A 281 -5.75 -7.32 -23.14
CA ILE A 281 -6.78 -8.37 -23.05
C ILE A 281 -6.30 -9.59 -22.26
N LYS A 282 -5.05 -10.04 -22.48
CA LYS A 282 -4.47 -11.15 -21.70
C LYS A 282 -4.36 -10.78 -20.22
N PHE A 283 -3.95 -9.56 -19.94
CA PHE A 283 -3.85 -9.01 -18.59
C PHE A 283 -5.20 -9.05 -17.87
N ILE A 284 -6.26 -8.48 -18.47
CA ILE A 284 -7.61 -8.51 -17.90
C ILE A 284 -8.08 -9.95 -17.67
N LYS A 285 -7.87 -10.85 -18.63
CA LYS A 285 -8.26 -12.26 -18.50
C LYS A 285 -7.53 -12.97 -17.37
N ASN A 286 -6.26 -12.63 -17.13
CA ASN A 286 -5.48 -13.20 -16.03
C ASN A 286 -6.02 -12.74 -14.68
N ILE A 287 -6.29 -11.44 -14.51
CA ILE A 287 -6.90 -10.90 -13.29
C ILE A 287 -8.25 -11.56 -13.05
N LYS A 288 -9.15 -11.51 -14.04
CA LYS A 288 -10.51 -12.08 -13.94
C LYS A 288 -10.51 -13.55 -13.49
N ARG A 289 -9.54 -14.35 -13.92
CA ARG A 289 -9.42 -15.77 -13.54
C ARG A 289 -9.12 -15.96 -12.05
N ASN A 290 -8.47 -15.00 -11.42
CA ASN A 290 -8.06 -15.03 -10.02
C ASN A 290 -9.12 -14.42 -9.08
N VAL A 291 -10.21 -13.89 -9.63
CA VAL A 291 -11.32 -13.30 -8.86
C VAL A 291 -12.45 -14.31 -8.69
N GLU A 292 -12.66 -14.81 -7.48
CA GLU A 292 -13.95 -15.37 -7.10
C GLU A 292 -14.92 -14.20 -6.90
N ARG A 293 -15.78 -13.92 -7.89
CA ARG A 293 -16.90 -12.98 -7.69
C ARG A 293 -17.68 -13.48 -6.48
N LYS A 294 -17.72 -12.70 -5.39
CA LYS A 294 -18.70 -12.91 -4.32
C LYS A 294 -20.08 -12.63 -4.95
N PRO A 295 -20.96 -13.64 -5.06
CA PRO A 295 -22.28 -13.41 -5.59
C PRO A 295 -23.11 -12.70 -4.51
N GLY A 296 -23.57 -11.47 -4.78
CA GLY A 296 -24.67 -10.88 -4.01
C GLY A 296 -24.60 -9.39 -3.66
N ASP A 297 -23.49 -8.69 -3.89
CA ASP A 297 -23.30 -7.38 -3.26
C ASP A 297 -23.64 -6.19 -4.18
N GLU A 298 -24.11 -5.13 -3.51
CA GLU A 298 -24.42 -3.78 -4.00
C GLU A 298 -23.41 -3.27 -5.05
N TYR A 299 -23.80 -2.30 -5.89
CA TYR A 299 -22.85 -1.65 -6.78
C TYR A 299 -21.65 -1.10 -5.99
N VAL A 300 -20.44 -1.61 -6.25
CA VAL A 300 -19.20 -1.19 -5.57
C VAL A 300 -18.34 -0.35 -6.51
N GLY A 301 -17.88 0.80 -6.02
CA GLY A 301 -16.95 1.69 -6.70
C GLY A 301 -15.51 1.24 -6.53
N ILE A 302 -14.66 1.57 -7.50
CA ILE A 302 -13.21 1.32 -7.42
C ILE A 302 -12.54 2.53 -6.77
N ASP A 303 -11.68 2.32 -5.77
CA ASP A 303 -10.88 3.40 -5.19
C ASP A 303 -9.68 3.75 -6.08
N PHE A 304 -9.92 4.59 -7.08
CA PHE A 304 -8.88 5.05 -8.00
C PHE A 304 -7.73 5.79 -7.30
N VAL A 305 -8.02 6.53 -6.22
CA VAL A 305 -7.01 7.29 -5.48
C VAL A 305 -6.04 6.33 -4.80
N SER A 306 -6.57 5.25 -4.20
CA SER A 306 -5.76 4.16 -3.64
C SER A 306 -4.86 3.54 -4.70
N ILE A 307 -5.43 3.12 -5.84
CA ILE A 307 -4.67 2.54 -6.96
C ILE A 307 -3.54 3.48 -7.41
N LYS A 308 -3.85 4.76 -7.63
CA LYS A 308 -2.87 5.76 -8.04
C LYS A 308 -1.74 5.92 -7.03
N GLY A 309 -2.06 5.89 -5.73
CA GLY A 309 -1.07 5.89 -4.65
C GLY A 309 -0.13 4.68 -4.72
N ILE A 310 -0.69 3.48 -4.88
CA ILE A 310 0.06 2.23 -5.00
C ILE A 310 0.99 2.26 -6.22
N ILE A 311 0.49 2.62 -7.40
CA ILE A 311 1.30 2.68 -8.62
C ILE A 311 2.40 3.75 -8.51
N SER A 312 2.11 4.87 -7.86
CA SER A 312 3.13 5.91 -7.59
C SER A 312 4.24 5.40 -6.68
N GLN A 313 3.91 4.60 -5.65
CA GLN A 313 4.89 3.95 -4.79
C GLN A 313 5.74 2.94 -5.55
N ILE A 314 5.12 2.10 -6.40
CA ILE A 314 5.85 1.15 -7.26
C ILE A 314 6.85 1.90 -8.15
N ASN A 315 6.41 2.97 -8.81
CA ASN A 315 7.28 3.78 -9.65
C ASN A 315 8.43 4.44 -8.86
N TYR A 316 8.15 5.00 -7.68
CA TYR A 316 9.18 5.56 -6.80
C TYR A 316 10.24 4.52 -6.42
N THR A 317 9.82 3.35 -5.97
CA THR A 317 10.73 2.26 -5.60
C THR A 317 11.50 1.74 -6.82
N THR A 318 10.89 1.71 -8.01
CA THR A 318 11.56 1.36 -9.27
C THR A 318 12.71 2.32 -9.58
N ILE A 319 12.46 3.62 -9.48
CA ILE A 319 13.50 4.65 -9.66
C ILE A 319 14.62 4.46 -8.63
N GLN A 320 14.27 4.13 -7.39
CA GLN A 320 15.24 3.86 -6.33
C GLN A 320 16.11 2.62 -6.64
N ILE A 321 15.51 1.53 -7.13
CA ILE A 321 16.22 0.31 -7.56
C ILE A 321 17.28 0.65 -8.61
N TYR A 322 16.89 1.35 -9.68
CA TYR A 322 17.84 1.72 -10.75
C TYR A 322 18.94 2.67 -10.26
N ARG A 323 18.61 3.64 -9.41
CA ARG A 323 19.59 4.57 -8.81
C ARG A 323 20.61 3.83 -7.95
N ILE A 324 20.14 2.92 -7.09
CA ILE A 324 21.00 2.09 -6.25
C ILE A 324 21.89 1.20 -7.12
N ASN A 325 21.33 0.55 -8.14
CA ASN A 325 22.10 -0.29 -9.07
C ASN A 325 23.22 0.47 -9.79
N ALA A 326 22.93 1.67 -10.32
CA ALA A 326 23.95 2.53 -10.93
C ALA A 326 25.03 2.95 -9.91
N THR A 327 24.64 3.15 -8.65
CA THR A 327 25.57 3.52 -7.58
C THR A 327 26.48 2.35 -7.21
N PHE A 328 25.97 1.10 -7.20
CA PHE A 328 26.80 -0.10 -6.99
C PHE A 328 27.96 -0.15 -8.00
N GLU A 329 27.68 0.04 -9.29
CA GLU A 329 28.74 0.02 -10.31
C GLU A 329 29.81 1.08 -10.07
N ASN A 330 29.40 2.30 -9.69
CA ASN A 330 30.31 3.40 -9.43
C ASN A 330 31.19 3.14 -8.19
N VAL A 331 30.59 2.72 -7.08
CA VAL A 331 31.34 2.39 -5.86
C VAL A 331 32.28 1.20 -6.10
N TYR A 332 31.85 0.18 -6.84
CA TYR A 332 32.70 -0.96 -7.19
C TYR A 332 33.94 -0.55 -8.00
N LYS A 333 33.77 0.31 -9.02
CA LYS A 333 34.89 0.87 -9.79
C LYS A 333 35.84 1.68 -8.90
N LYS A 334 35.31 2.52 -8.01
CA LYS A 334 36.12 3.29 -7.05
C LYS A 334 36.89 2.40 -6.07
N LEU A 335 36.27 1.33 -5.57
CA LEU A 335 36.91 0.36 -4.67
C LEU A 335 38.17 -0.23 -5.30
N GLY A 336 38.08 -0.72 -6.54
CA GLY A 336 39.24 -1.25 -7.27
C GLY A 336 40.35 -0.21 -7.46
N PHE A 337 39.97 0.95 -7.98
CA PHE A 337 40.90 2.05 -8.27
C PHE A 337 41.60 2.62 -7.03
N TYR A 338 40.90 2.75 -5.90
CA TYR A 338 41.48 3.29 -4.67
C TYR A 338 42.34 2.23 -3.96
N ASN A 339 41.95 0.96 -4.01
CA ASN A 339 42.76 -0.13 -3.49
C ASN A 339 44.11 -0.25 -4.24
N GLU A 340 44.12 -0.11 -5.57
CA GLU A 340 45.36 -0.07 -6.37
C GLU A 340 46.29 1.09 -5.99
N ARG A 341 45.75 2.16 -5.40
CA ARG A 341 46.52 3.32 -4.90
C ARG A 341 46.94 3.21 -3.45
N GLY A 342 46.69 2.07 -2.81
CA GLY A 342 47.05 1.84 -1.40
C GLY A 342 46.15 2.59 -0.41
N VAL A 343 44.96 3.04 -0.82
CA VAL A 343 43.93 3.53 0.10
C VAL A 343 43.39 2.33 0.89
N ASN A 344 43.23 2.46 2.21
CA ASN A 344 42.56 1.43 3.00
C ASN A 344 41.06 1.44 2.69
N THR A 345 40.58 0.41 1.98
CA THR A 345 39.18 0.29 1.55
C THR A 345 38.34 -0.62 2.45
N SER A 346 38.86 -1.16 3.56
CA SER A 346 38.18 -2.21 4.33
C SER A 346 36.78 -1.81 4.81
N GLU A 347 36.63 -0.60 5.35
CA GLU A 347 35.33 -0.08 5.81
C GLU A 347 34.35 0.07 4.65
N SER A 348 34.81 0.63 3.53
CA SER A 348 33.99 0.80 2.32
C SER A 348 33.59 -0.54 1.71
N THR A 349 34.48 -1.53 1.68
CA THR A 349 34.17 -2.88 1.20
C THR A 349 33.11 -3.54 2.07
N ASN A 350 33.20 -3.41 3.40
CA ASN A 350 32.20 -3.96 4.30
C ASN A 350 30.84 -3.29 4.08
N ALA A 351 30.79 -1.96 4.05
CA ALA A 351 29.54 -1.22 3.80
C ALA A 351 28.95 -1.53 2.41
N TYR A 352 29.78 -1.72 1.38
CA TYR A 352 29.35 -2.14 0.06
C TYR A 352 28.72 -3.55 0.05
N ASN A 353 29.33 -4.50 0.77
CA ASN A 353 28.79 -5.87 0.88
C ASN A 353 27.49 -5.90 1.69
N ASP A 354 27.40 -5.11 2.77
CA ASP A 354 26.16 -4.96 3.54
C ASP A 354 25.07 -4.33 2.67
N ALA A 355 25.41 -3.34 1.83
CA ALA A 355 24.46 -2.75 0.89
C ALA A 355 23.95 -3.76 -0.14
N LEU A 356 24.83 -4.61 -0.71
CA LEU A 356 24.42 -5.68 -1.62
C LEU A 356 23.43 -6.63 -0.96
N LYS A 357 23.69 -6.99 0.31
CA LYS A 357 22.78 -7.83 1.08
C LYS A 357 21.43 -7.15 1.30
N SER A 358 21.41 -5.91 1.79
CA SER A 358 20.16 -5.17 2.00
C SER A 358 19.38 -4.96 0.71
N PHE A 359 20.06 -4.75 -0.43
CA PHE A 359 19.42 -4.64 -1.74
C PHE A 359 18.79 -5.97 -2.18
N SER A 360 19.48 -7.10 -1.98
CA SER A 360 18.94 -8.43 -2.28
C SER A 360 17.78 -8.83 -1.38
N GLU A 361 17.70 -8.26 -0.18
CA GLU A 361 16.61 -8.41 0.78
C GLU A 361 15.56 -7.29 0.64
N GLU A 362 15.60 -6.54 -0.47
CA GLU A 362 14.65 -5.48 -0.85
C GLU A 362 14.51 -4.32 0.17
N ARG A 363 15.48 -4.16 1.06
CA ARG A 363 15.59 -3.02 2.00
C ARG A 363 16.32 -1.85 1.34
N TYR A 364 15.67 -1.25 0.34
CA TYR A 364 16.29 -0.26 -0.55
C TYR A 364 16.81 1.00 0.16
N ASP A 365 16.09 1.54 1.14
CA ASP A 365 16.54 2.71 1.92
C ASP A 365 17.84 2.43 2.71
N GLU A 366 17.95 1.23 3.28
CA GLU A 366 19.15 0.79 3.99
C GLU A 366 20.32 0.58 3.01
N ALA A 367 20.07 -0.06 1.87
CA ALA A 367 21.07 -0.28 0.82
C ALA A 367 21.65 1.05 0.30
N GLU A 368 20.80 2.04 0.06
CA GLU A 368 21.22 3.38 -0.36
C GLU A 368 22.08 4.09 0.70
N THR A 369 21.66 4.01 1.96
CA THR A 369 22.42 4.58 3.09
C THR A 369 23.79 3.93 3.24
N LEU A 370 23.86 2.60 3.12
CA LEU A 370 25.10 1.83 3.21
C LEU A 370 26.03 2.12 2.01
N LEU A 371 25.48 2.30 0.80
CA LEU A 371 26.25 2.71 -0.38
C LEU A 371 26.83 4.11 -0.23
N SER A 372 26.03 5.06 0.26
CA SER A 372 26.51 6.41 0.56
C SER A 372 27.62 6.41 1.62
N LYS A 373 27.51 5.55 2.63
CA LYS A 373 28.58 5.31 3.61
C LYS A 373 29.83 4.71 2.95
N ALA A 374 29.68 3.73 2.08
CA ALA A 374 30.80 3.12 1.38
C ALA A 374 31.56 4.16 0.53
N ASP A 375 30.84 4.98 -0.24
CA ASP A 375 31.41 6.02 -1.10
C ASP A 375 32.09 7.12 -0.28
N SER A 376 31.44 7.63 0.77
CA SER A 376 32.04 8.65 1.64
C SER A 376 33.30 8.15 2.35
N SER A 377 33.33 6.90 2.81
CA SER A 377 34.54 6.29 3.40
C SER A 377 35.67 6.14 2.38
N LEU A 378 35.37 5.93 1.09
CA LEU A 378 36.37 5.93 0.03
C LEU A 378 36.97 7.32 -0.19
N GLU A 379 36.12 8.34 -0.30
CA GLU A 379 36.56 9.72 -0.49
C GLU A 379 37.39 10.21 0.72
N LEU A 380 37.00 9.86 1.94
CA LEU A 380 37.77 10.12 3.15
C LEU A 380 39.12 9.39 3.14
N GLY A 381 39.15 8.13 2.69
CA GLY A 381 40.36 7.34 2.55
C GLY A 381 41.35 7.98 1.56
N LEU A 382 40.85 8.41 0.39
CA LEU A 382 41.63 9.11 -0.61
C LEU A 382 42.16 10.45 -0.08
N ALA A 383 41.31 11.25 0.56
CA ALA A 383 41.69 12.53 1.15
C ALA A 383 42.79 12.36 2.21
N ARG A 384 42.67 11.33 3.07
CA ARG A 384 43.72 11.00 4.05
C ARG A 384 45.02 10.63 3.37
N LEU A 385 44.99 9.82 2.31
CA LEU A 385 46.18 9.45 1.55
C LEU A 385 46.85 10.66 0.88
N ALA A 386 46.06 11.58 0.33
CA ALA A 386 46.58 12.83 -0.23
C ALA A 386 47.24 13.70 0.86
N VAL A 387 46.60 13.86 2.02
CA VAL A 387 47.14 14.62 3.15
C VAL A 387 48.40 13.97 3.70
N THR A 388 48.44 12.65 3.89
CA THR A 388 49.64 11.95 4.36
C THR A 388 50.77 12.05 3.33
N GLY A 389 50.47 12.00 2.03
CA GLY A 389 51.46 12.23 0.97
C GLY A 389 52.08 13.63 1.04
N VAL A 390 51.25 14.68 1.23
CA VAL A 390 51.72 16.07 1.42
C VAL A 390 52.55 16.18 2.70
N LEU A 391 52.05 15.67 3.83
CA LEU A 391 52.76 15.71 5.11
C LEU A 391 54.08 14.92 5.07
N ALA A 392 54.14 13.79 4.38
CA ALA A 392 55.37 13.01 4.21
C ALA A 392 56.41 13.80 3.38
N LYS A 393 55.98 14.48 2.32
CA LYS A 393 56.85 15.33 1.51
C LYS A 393 57.36 16.54 2.29
N GLU A 394 56.48 17.21 3.04
CA GLU A 394 56.85 18.36 3.86
C GLU A 394 57.73 17.96 5.05
N SER A 395 57.41 16.87 5.74
CA SER A 395 58.21 16.38 6.87
C SER A 395 59.61 15.94 6.44
N THR A 396 59.75 15.26 5.30
CA THR A 396 61.08 14.92 4.75
C THR A 396 61.86 16.15 4.33
N GLY A 397 61.20 17.16 3.74
CA GLY A 397 61.80 18.46 3.44
C GLY A 397 62.26 19.21 4.70
N PHE A 398 61.41 19.27 5.72
CA PHE A 398 61.69 19.90 7.00
C PHE A 398 62.86 19.22 7.72
N ILE A 399 62.85 17.89 7.83
CA ILE A 399 63.94 17.12 8.43
C ILE A 399 65.23 17.38 7.67
N ARG A 400 65.21 17.39 6.32
CA ARG A 400 66.41 17.64 5.51
C ARG A 400 66.98 19.04 5.70
N LYS A 401 66.12 20.05 5.80
CA LYS A 401 66.52 21.44 5.99
C LYS A 401 67.09 21.69 7.39
N HIS A 402 66.54 21.05 8.41
CA HIS A 402 66.86 21.30 9.81
C HIS A 402 67.62 20.16 10.51
N LYS A 403 68.32 19.29 9.76
CA LYS A 403 69.04 18.12 10.32
C LYS A 403 69.92 18.49 11.52
N PHE A 404 70.74 19.55 11.39
CA PHE A 404 71.64 19.97 12.46
C PHE A 404 70.91 20.53 13.69
N SER A 405 69.87 21.36 13.48
CA SER A 405 69.06 21.90 14.57
C SER A 405 68.30 20.79 15.31
N LEU A 406 67.78 19.79 14.58
CA LEU A 406 67.07 18.64 15.16
C LEU A 406 68.02 17.75 15.97
N SER A 407 69.22 17.45 15.44
CA SER A 407 70.24 16.70 16.17
C SER A 407 70.67 17.43 17.45
N PHE A 408 70.84 18.75 17.40
CA PHE A 408 71.14 19.56 18.57
C PHE A 408 70.00 19.49 19.60
N LEU A 409 68.74 19.61 19.17
CA LEU A 409 67.58 19.51 20.06
C LEU A 409 67.49 18.14 20.73
N ILE A 410 67.72 17.04 20.00
CA ILE A 410 67.73 15.68 20.57
C ILE A 410 68.83 15.56 21.63
N ILE A 411 70.05 16.04 21.35
CA ILE A 411 71.16 16.03 22.31
C ILE A 411 70.80 16.87 23.55
N CYS A 412 70.27 18.08 23.36
CA CYS A 412 69.77 18.91 24.45
C CYS A 412 68.69 18.20 25.27
N SER A 413 67.74 17.51 24.63
CA SER A 413 66.68 16.78 25.32
C SER A 413 67.22 15.60 26.14
N ILE A 414 68.27 14.92 25.66
CA ILE A 414 68.91 13.83 26.43
C ILE A 414 69.68 14.39 27.63
N VAL A 415 70.39 15.51 27.46
CA VAL A 415 71.20 16.13 28.52
C VAL A 415 70.33 16.85 29.56
N PHE A 416 69.34 17.62 29.13
CA PHE A 416 68.51 18.46 29.99
C PHE A 416 67.16 17.83 30.38
N GLY A 417 66.67 16.85 29.62
CA GLY A 417 65.39 16.19 29.86
C GLY A 417 65.23 15.59 31.25
N PRO A 418 66.21 14.83 31.78
CA PRO A 418 66.14 14.26 33.13
C PRO A 418 65.99 15.32 34.22
N VAL A 419 66.65 16.47 34.05
CA VAL A 419 66.59 17.61 34.98
C VAL A 419 65.21 18.29 34.93
N LEU A 420 64.70 18.56 33.72
CA LEU A 420 63.38 19.14 33.51
C LEU A 420 62.27 18.25 34.07
N PHE A 421 62.31 16.94 33.77
CA PHE A 421 61.34 15.97 34.26
C PHE A 421 61.28 15.94 35.79
N ARG A 422 62.45 15.97 36.46
CA ARG A 422 62.55 16.00 37.91
C ARG A 422 61.95 17.27 38.50
N ARG A 423 62.24 18.44 37.93
CA ARG A 423 61.66 19.72 38.37
C ARG A 423 60.15 19.76 38.22
N MET A 424 59.62 19.27 37.09
CA MET A 424 58.17 19.17 36.91
C MET A 424 57.52 18.25 37.94
N ARG A 425 58.18 17.13 38.27
CA ARG A 425 57.69 16.20 39.29
C ARG A 425 57.73 16.81 40.69
N LEU A 426 58.80 17.51 41.04
CA LEU A 426 58.90 18.27 42.29
C LEU A 426 57.75 19.27 42.39
N LEU A 427 57.56 20.11 41.37
CA LEU A 427 56.50 21.12 41.35
C LEU A 427 55.10 20.50 41.46
N ARG A 428 54.84 19.37 40.81
CA ARG A 428 53.57 18.64 40.95
C ARG A 428 53.36 18.11 42.37
N VAL A 429 54.40 17.54 42.99
CA VAL A 429 54.35 17.04 44.36
C VAL A 429 54.15 18.19 45.35
N THR A 430 54.85 19.31 45.18
CA THR A 430 54.71 20.51 46.01
C THR A 430 53.30 21.07 45.95
N ARG A 431 52.74 21.28 44.75
CA ARG A 431 51.35 21.72 44.59
C ARG A 431 50.37 20.76 45.25
N LYS A 432 50.59 19.44 45.10
CA LYS A 432 49.70 18.45 45.71
C LYS A 432 49.76 18.48 47.25
N ILE A 433 50.92 18.77 47.84
CA ILE A 433 51.05 18.98 49.29
C ILE A 433 50.26 20.23 49.70
N GLU A 434 50.45 21.35 49.00
CA GLU A 434 49.74 22.62 49.26
C GLU A 434 48.21 22.43 49.17
N ASP A 435 47.73 21.71 48.15
CA ASP A 435 46.32 21.39 47.98
C ASP A 435 45.77 20.56 49.16
N LEU A 436 46.52 19.55 49.62
CA LEU A 436 46.11 18.69 50.74
C LEU A 436 46.15 19.41 52.08
N GLU A 437 47.10 20.33 52.29
CA GLU A 437 47.15 21.20 53.48
C GLU A 437 45.96 22.16 53.51
N LEU A 438 45.62 22.76 52.36
CA LEU A 438 44.45 23.61 52.22
C LEU A 438 43.15 22.83 52.46
N GLU A 439 43.02 21.65 51.87
CA GLU A 439 41.86 20.77 52.07
C GLU A 439 41.72 20.39 53.56
N ASN A 440 42.81 20.05 54.24
CA ASN A 440 42.81 19.76 55.68
C ASN A 440 42.33 20.96 56.50
N LYS A 441 42.79 22.19 56.17
CA LYS A 441 42.34 23.41 56.84
C LYS A 441 40.84 23.64 56.65
N VAL A 442 40.34 23.49 55.42
CA VAL A 442 38.91 23.62 55.11
C VAL A 442 38.07 22.57 55.85
N LEU A 443 38.54 21.31 55.92
CA LEU A 443 37.85 20.25 56.66
C LEU A 443 37.76 20.55 58.17
N ILE A 444 38.81 21.11 58.77
CA ILE A 444 38.80 21.55 60.17
C ILE A 444 37.76 22.67 60.38
N ASP A 445 37.68 23.63 59.46
CA ASP A 445 36.70 24.71 59.54
C ASP A 445 35.25 24.19 59.33
N LEU A 446 35.05 23.19 58.47
CA LEU A 446 33.76 22.51 58.29
C LEU A 446 33.33 21.71 59.53
N ILE A 447 34.28 21.10 60.24
CA ILE A 447 34.01 20.46 61.54
C ILE A 447 33.54 21.50 62.55
N LYS A 448 34.27 22.61 62.70
CA LYS A 448 33.87 23.71 63.61
C LYS A 448 32.50 24.27 63.27
N LYS A 449 32.23 24.48 61.97
CA LYS A 449 30.92 24.94 61.52
C LYS A 449 29.82 23.93 61.84
N SER A 450 30.06 22.64 61.60
CA SER A 450 29.08 21.59 61.91
C SER A 450 28.84 21.47 63.42
N GLN A 451 29.85 21.74 64.25
CA GLN A 451 29.71 21.84 65.70
C GLN A 451 28.85 23.05 66.10
N ASP A 452 29.07 24.22 65.50
CA ASP A 452 28.25 25.41 65.73
C ASP A 452 26.80 25.20 65.25
N ASP A 453 26.62 24.62 64.07
CA ASP A 453 25.31 24.26 63.51
C ASP A 453 24.53 23.31 64.44
N ARG A 454 25.23 22.37 65.10
CA ARG A 454 24.61 21.41 66.04
C ARG A 454 24.34 22.00 67.42
N PHE A 455 25.35 22.61 68.04
CA PHE A 455 25.33 22.94 69.47
C PHE A 455 24.92 24.39 69.76
N SER A 456 25.10 25.30 68.80
CA SER A 456 24.76 26.71 68.97
C SER A 456 23.41 27.03 68.32
N THR A 457 23.27 26.72 67.02
CA THR A 457 22.05 27.08 66.26
C THR A 457 20.98 25.99 66.29
N GLY A 458 21.34 24.74 66.60
CA GLY A 458 20.42 23.59 66.59
C GLY A 458 19.88 23.25 65.19
N SER A 459 20.53 23.73 64.12
CA SER A 459 20.06 23.62 62.74
C SER A 459 20.22 22.22 62.13
N ILE A 460 20.97 21.33 62.79
CA ILE A 460 21.13 19.92 62.39
C ILE A 460 20.89 18.95 63.54
N ASP A 461 20.30 17.79 63.24
CA ASP A 461 20.05 16.71 64.19
C ASP A 461 21.31 15.87 64.49
N ASP A 462 21.28 15.11 65.59
CA ASP A 462 22.44 14.37 66.13
C ASP A 462 23.02 13.36 65.14
N PRO A 463 22.20 12.52 64.50
CA PRO A 463 22.69 11.55 63.53
C PRO A 463 23.37 12.22 62.35
N THR A 464 22.80 13.32 61.83
CA THR A 464 23.37 14.07 60.71
C THR A 464 24.70 14.72 61.09
N TYR A 465 24.83 15.25 62.30
CA TYR A 465 26.10 15.77 62.82
C TYR A 465 27.18 14.68 62.85
N HIS A 466 26.87 13.51 63.43
CA HIS A 466 27.83 12.39 63.50
C HIS A 466 28.23 11.87 62.12
N ILE A 467 27.29 11.75 61.17
CA ILE A 467 27.60 11.36 59.79
C ILE A 467 28.55 12.36 59.11
N LYS A 468 28.34 13.67 59.30
CA LYS A 468 29.23 14.71 58.74
C LYS A 468 30.61 14.65 59.40
N LEU A 469 30.66 14.53 60.73
CA LEU A 469 31.90 14.45 61.49
C LEU A 469 32.74 13.24 61.07
N ASP A 470 32.13 12.06 60.96
CA ASP A 470 32.81 10.83 60.55
C ASP A 470 33.40 10.96 59.14
N LYS A 471 32.63 11.50 58.18
CA LYS A 471 33.11 11.76 56.82
C LYS A 471 34.28 12.75 56.77
N TYR A 472 34.25 13.80 57.58
CA TYR A 472 35.36 14.76 57.64
C TYR A 472 36.60 14.15 58.30
N MET A 473 36.42 13.39 59.38
CA MET A 473 37.51 12.70 60.08
C MET A 473 38.16 11.62 59.22
N GLU A 474 37.38 10.89 58.42
CA GLU A 474 37.89 9.94 57.44
C GLU A 474 38.80 10.63 56.41
N LYS A 475 38.35 11.74 55.83
CA LYS A 475 39.15 12.53 54.88
C LYS A 475 40.42 13.10 55.51
N ILE A 476 40.34 13.65 56.72
CA ILE A 476 41.51 14.15 57.47
C ILE A 476 42.50 13.00 57.72
N SER A 477 42.02 11.81 58.07
CA SER A 477 42.85 10.62 58.26
C SER A 477 43.56 10.20 56.97
N ALA A 478 42.85 10.23 55.82
CA ALA A 478 43.44 9.96 54.52
C ALA A 478 44.52 10.99 54.12
N ILE A 479 44.27 12.28 54.39
CA ILE A 479 45.25 13.35 54.15
C ILE A 479 46.48 13.14 55.05
N LYS A 480 46.30 12.87 56.35
CA LYS A 480 47.40 12.61 57.29
C LYS A 480 48.25 11.40 56.93
N ARG A 481 47.67 10.38 56.29
CA ARG A 481 48.42 9.22 55.77
C ARG A 481 49.21 9.55 54.51
N THR A 482 48.70 10.42 53.65
CA THR A 482 49.29 10.72 52.33
C THR A 482 50.35 11.82 52.37
N LEU A 483 50.17 12.84 53.21
CA LEU A 483 51.15 13.92 53.41
C LEU A 483 52.58 13.43 53.67
N PRO A 484 52.86 12.53 54.64
CA PRO A 484 54.23 12.10 54.91
C PRO A 484 54.87 11.35 53.73
N VAL A 485 54.06 10.67 52.90
CA VAL A 485 54.56 10.02 51.67
C VAL A 485 54.97 11.08 50.64
N LEU A 486 54.15 12.10 50.44
CA LEU A 486 54.44 13.20 49.50
C LEU A 486 55.59 14.07 49.98
N GLU A 487 55.69 14.36 51.28
CA GLU A 487 56.82 15.08 51.88
C GLU A 487 58.14 14.32 51.70
N ASN A 488 58.14 13.00 51.95
CA ASN A 488 59.31 12.16 51.67
C ASN A 488 59.68 12.17 50.18
N LEU A 489 58.69 12.16 49.28
CA LEU A 489 58.92 12.30 47.84
C LEU A 489 59.49 13.68 47.48
N LYS A 490 58.99 14.76 48.09
CA LYS A 490 59.50 16.13 47.91
C LYS A 490 60.98 16.19 48.31
N VAL A 491 61.33 15.71 49.51
CA VAL A 491 62.73 15.65 49.99
C VAL A 491 63.60 14.85 49.02
N ARG A 492 63.11 13.70 48.54
CA ARG A 492 63.83 12.87 47.56
C ARG A 492 64.12 13.61 46.25
N TYR A 493 63.19 14.46 45.79
CA TYR A 493 63.36 15.25 44.58
C TYR A 493 64.17 16.53 44.78
N GLU A 494 64.21 17.09 46.00
CA GLU A 494 64.99 18.29 46.34
C GLU A 494 66.50 18.05 46.36
N VAL A 495 66.97 16.84 46.68
CA VAL A 495 68.41 16.52 46.67
C VAL A 495 68.97 16.61 45.24
N PRO A 496 69.84 17.58 44.91
CA PRO A 496 70.29 17.76 43.54
C PRO A 496 71.16 16.59 43.08
N THR A 497 70.89 16.08 41.88
CA THR A 497 71.71 15.05 41.23
C THR A 497 73.12 15.55 40.95
N LYS A 498 74.08 14.65 40.71
CA LYS A 498 75.46 15.02 40.31
C LYS A 498 75.47 15.98 39.11
N ILE A 499 74.56 15.75 38.14
CA ILE A 499 74.40 16.59 36.94
C ILE A 499 73.83 17.97 37.29
N GLU A 500 72.85 18.07 38.18
CA GLU A 500 72.32 19.36 38.65
C GLU A 500 73.32 20.15 39.50
N LYS A 501 74.17 19.47 40.29
CA LYS A 501 75.27 20.11 41.02
C LYS A 501 76.29 20.71 40.07
N VAL A 502 76.67 19.98 39.02
CA VAL A 502 77.55 20.47 37.95
C VAL A 502 76.89 21.64 37.20
N TYR A 503 75.61 21.55 36.86
CA TYR A 503 74.86 22.63 36.20
C TYR A 503 74.78 23.90 37.05
N LYS A 504 74.50 23.78 38.36
CA LYS A 504 74.50 24.90 39.30
C LYS A 504 75.89 25.55 39.43
N GLN A 505 76.96 24.76 39.44
CA GLN A 505 78.35 25.27 39.46
C GLN A 505 78.75 25.96 38.16
N VAL A 506 78.29 25.47 37.01
CA VAL A 506 78.56 26.10 35.71
C VAL A 506 77.79 27.42 35.59
N ILE A 507 76.50 27.46 35.95
CA ILE A 507 75.71 28.70 35.93
C ILE A 507 76.25 29.74 36.90
N SER A 508 76.61 29.34 38.14
CA SER A 508 77.14 30.30 39.12
C SER A 508 78.44 30.95 38.64
N LYS A 509 79.31 30.21 37.93
CA LYS A 509 80.51 30.77 37.28
C LYS A 509 80.20 31.70 36.11
N PHE A 510 79.12 31.48 35.36
CA PHE A 510 78.71 32.37 34.27
C PHE A 510 78.04 33.67 34.76
N ASN A 511 77.22 33.61 35.82
CA ASN A 511 76.58 34.81 36.39
C ASN A 511 77.59 35.76 37.05
N ILE A 512 78.64 35.23 37.72
CA ILE A 512 79.72 36.06 38.31
C ILE A 512 80.50 36.84 37.25
N LYS A 513 80.47 36.41 35.98
CA LYS A 513 81.17 37.09 34.87
C LYS A 513 80.33 38.19 34.22
N ARG A 514 79.01 38.17 34.36
CA ARG A 514 78.10 39.16 33.78
C ARG A 514 78.06 40.46 34.60
N ASP A 515 78.07 40.33 35.94
CA ASP A 515 78.19 41.47 36.86
C ASP A 515 79.52 42.26 36.74
N LYS A 516 80.55 41.67 36.11
CA LYS A 516 81.84 42.36 35.89
C LYS A 516 81.94 43.13 34.56
N ASN A 517 81.01 42.94 33.63
CA ASN A 517 81.07 43.54 32.29
C ASN A 517 79.97 44.59 32.02
N GLU A 518 79.03 44.83 32.95
CA GLU A 518 78.04 45.93 32.88
C GLU A 518 78.49 47.18 33.67
N GLY A 519 79.79 47.25 34.01
CA GLY A 519 80.43 48.41 34.63
C GLY A 519 81.55 49.00 33.75
N VAL A 520 81.24 49.35 32.51
CA VAL A 520 81.94 50.36 31.70
C VAL A 520 80.91 51.17 30.93
#